data_AF-A0A927F857-F1
#
_entry.id   AF-A0A927F857-F1
#
_cell.length_a   1.000
_cell.length_b   1.000
_cell.length_c   1.000
_cell.angle_alpha   90.00
_cell.angle_beta   90.00
_cell.angle_gamma   90.00
#
_symmetry.space_group_name_H-M   'P 1'
#
loop_
_entity.id
_entity.type
_entity.pdbx_description
1 polymer ?
#
loop_
_entity_poly.entity_id
_entity_poly.type
_entity_poly.pdbx_seq_one_letter_code
_entity_poly.pdbx_strand_id
1 'polypeptide(L)'
;MNETNGITDSSWIWGSVWIFYALFYGRYFKHVAKRLKPDLKLVDVQGSPERLARKALSCKRFAFFLTIPTVLEFIRPTDFTHGLITLAPCVFGIWVMYSVWSEVFRSKVPKADPSSAKYRERS
;
A
#
# COMPACT_ATOMS: atom_id res chain seq x y z
N MET A 1 -15.62 37.81 -0.28
CA MET A 1 -15.58 36.54 0.47
C MET A 1 -14.67 35.60 -0.32
N ASN A 2 -13.47 35.32 0.18
CA ASN A 2 -12.43 34.56 -0.53
C ASN A 2 -12.69 33.06 -0.40
N GLU A 3 -13.20 32.44 -1.47
CA GLU A 3 -13.41 30.99 -1.56
C GLU A 3 -12.10 30.19 -1.54
N THR A 4 -10.95 30.83 -1.71
CA THR A 4 -9.62 30.21 -1.66
C THR A 4 -9.13 29.90 -0.25
N ASN A 5 -9.63 30.59 0.78
CA ASN A 5 -9.19 30.36 2.17
C ASN A 5 -9.71 29.04 2.75
N GLY A 6 -10.80 28.49 2.21
CA GLY A 6 -11.37 27.21 2.66
C GLY A 6 -10.57 25.98 2.19
N ILE A 7 -9.75 26.13 1.15
CA ILE A 7 -8.93 25.04 0.62
C ILE A 7 -7.67 24.85 1.48
N THR A 8 -7.05 25.94 1.95
CA THR A 8 -5.91 25.89 2.88
C THR A 8 -6.26 25.29 4.24
N ASP A 9 -7.46 25.52 4.75
CA ASP A 9 -7.94 24.87 5.99
C ASP A 9 -8.20 23.36 5.81
N SER A 10 -8.31 22.88 4.55
CA SER A 10 -8.65 21.49 4.23
C SER A 10 -7.42 20.59 4.04
N SER A 11 -6.27 21.15 3.68
CA SER A 11 -5.07 20.38 3.27
C SER A 11 -4.53 19.45 4.34
N TRP A 12 -4.44 19.90 5.60
CA TRP A 12 -3.97 19.06 6.71
C TRP A 12 -4.97 17.92 7.05
N ILE A 13 -6.27 18.16 6.85
CA ILE A 13 -7.32 17.14 7.01
C ILE A 13 -7.12 16.05 5.94
N TRP A 14 -6.89 16.46 4.69
CA TRP A 14 -6.59 15.55 3.60
C TRP A 14 -5.31 14.74 3.85
N GLY A 15 -4.24 15.37 4.33
CA GLY A 15 -3.01 14.68 4.74
C GLY A 15 -3.29 13.62 5.82
N SER A 16 -4.11 13.97 6.82
CA SER A 16 -4.52 13.07 7.90
C SER A 16 -5.29 11.86 7.37
N VAL A 17 -6.25 12.06 6.46
CA VAL A 17 -7.01 10.98 5.81
C VAL A 17 -6.07 9.99 5.13
N TRP A 18 -5.07 10.48 4.40
CA TRP A 18 -4.10 9.63 3.70
C TRP A 18 -3.16 8.87 4.65
N ILE A 19 -2.79 9.47 5.79
CA ILE A 19 -2.05 8.77 6.85
C ILE A 19 -2.88 7.60 7.38
N PHE A 20 -4.15 7.83 7.73
CA PHE A 20 -5.05 6.77 8.19
C PHE A 20 -5.25 5.68 7.12
N TYR A 21 -5.44 6.08 5.87
CA TYR A 21 -5.58 5.17 4.74
C TYR A 21 -4.34 4.26 4.58
N ALA A 22 -3.14 4.84 4.63
CA ALA A 22 -1.90 4.08 4.55
C ALA A 22 -1.74 3.11 5.73
N LEU A 23 -2.09 3.51 6.94
CA LEU A 23 -2.07 2.63 8.12
C LEU A 23 -3.09 1.48 8.00
N PHE A 24 -4.27 1.76 7.45
CA PHE A 24 -5.30 0.76 7.19
C PHE A 24 -4.80 -0.30 6.20
N TYR A 25 -4.21 0.12 5.08
CA TYR A 25 -3.60 -0.80 4.11
C TYR A 25 -2.42 -1.58 4.71
N GLY A 26 -1.60 -0.95 5.54
CA GLY A 26 -0.55 -1.65 6.28
C GLY A 26 -1.10 -2.77 7.18
N ARG A 27 -2.24 -2.54 7.85
CA ARG A 27 -2.94 -3.58 8.62
C ARG A 27 -3.56 -4.64 7.73
N TYR A 28 -4.14 -4.25 6.60
CA TYR A 28 -4.70 -5.19 5.62
C TYR A 28 -3.64 -6.17 5.13
N PHE A 29 -2.48 -5.70 4.64
CA PHE A 29 -1.41 -6.59 4.18
C PHE A 29 -0.90 -7.51 5.29
N LYS A 30 -0.79 -7.02 6.53
CA LYS A 30 -0.41 -7.86 7.68
C LYS A 30 -1.48 -8.91 8.02
N HIS A 31 -2.76 -8.56 7.88
CA HIS A 31 -3.87 -9.49 8.09
C HIS A 31 -3.88 -10.59 7.02
N VAL A 32 -3.72 -10.22 5.74
CA VAL A 32 -3.59 -11.17 4.62
C VAL A 32 -2.39 -12.09 4.84
N ALA A 33 -1.24 -11.56 5.26
CA ALA A 33 -0.04 -12.37 5.55
C ALA A 33 -0.27 -13.44 6.62
N LYS A 34 -1.05 -13.13 7.66
CA LYS A 34 -1.38 -14.07 8.74
C LYS A 34 -2.38 -15.15 8.31
N ARG A 35 -3.21 -14.88 7.29
CA ARG A 35 -4.24 -15.81 6.79
C ARG A 35 -3.69 -16.74 5.71
N LEU A 36 -2.55 -16.45 5.09
CA LEU A 36 -1.90 -17.38 4.18
C LEU A 36 -1.36 -18.58 4.95
N LYS A 37 -1.70 -19.79 4.48
CA LYS A 37 -1.26 -21.05 5.08
C LYS A 37 0.28 -21.10 5.17
N PRO A 38 0.85 -21.57 6.31
CA PRO A 38 2.29 -21.65 6.53
C PRO A 38 3.05 -22.58 5.56
N ASP A 39 2.35 -23.40 4.78
CA ASP A 39 2.95 -24.32 3.79
C ASP A 39 3.44 -23.67 2.48
N LEU A 40 3.19 -22.37 2.26
CA LEU A 40 3.80 -21.66 1.13
C LEU A 40 5.26 -21.22 1.49
N LYS A 41 6.13 -22.19 1.74
CA LYS A 41 7.60 -22.01 1.88
C LYS A 41 8.30 -21.78 0.53
N LEU A 42 7.76 -20.91 -0.31
CA LEU A 42 8.44 -20.50 -1.54
C LEU A 42 8.65 -18.99 -1.49
N VAL A 43 9.87 -18.62 -1.12
CA VAL A 43 10.39 -17.25 -0.90
C VAL A 43 10.18 -16.35 -2.13
N ASP A 44 9.93 -16.92 -3.31
CA ASP A 44 9.72 -16.20 -4.57
C ASP A 44 8.26 -16.06 -5.03
N VAL A 45 7.30 -16.69 -4.34
CA VAL A 45 5.91 -16.71 -4.80
C VAL A 45 5.15 -15.47 -4.28
N GLN A 46 4.52 -14.71 -5.20
CA GLN A 46 3.61 -13.61 -4.86
C GLN A 46 2.55 -14.09 -3.85
N GLY A 47 2.42 -13.37 -2.74
CA GLY A 47 1.64 -13.78 -1.57
C GLY A 47 2.50 -14.24 -0.38
N SER A 48 3.82 -14.40 -0.52
CA SER A 48 4.67 -14.78 0.60
C SER A 48 4.53 -13.81 1.80
N PRO A 49 4.51 -14.34 3.03
CA PRO A 49 4.32 -13.52 4.23
C PRO A 49 5.41 -12.44 4.37
N GLU A 50 6.62 -12.69 3.88
CA GLU A 50 7.72 -11.73 3.87
C GLU A 50 7.50 -10.55 2.92
N ARG A 51 6.93 -10.79 1.73
CA ARG A 51 6.61 -9.69 0.78
C ARG A 51 5.46 -8.84 1.30
N LEU A 52 4.44 -9.45 1.88
CA LEU A 52 3.35 -8.74 2.53
C LEU A 52 3.81 -7.95 3.76
N ALA A 53 4.74 -8.49 4.55
CA ALA A 53 5.37 -7.77 5.66
C ALA A 53 6.17 -6.55 5.17
N ARG A 54 6.92 -6.68 4.07
CA ARG A 54 7.62 -5.55 3.43
C ARG A 54 6.64 -4.49 2.91
N LYS A 55 5.53 -4.88 2.27
CA LYS A 55 4.47 -3.94 1.84
C LYS A 55 3.84 -3.20 3.02
N ALA A 56 3.56 -3.91 4.11
CA ALA A 56 3.05 -3.31 5.34
C ALA A 56 4.04 -2.32 5.96
N LEU A 57 5.35 -2.63 5.93
CA LEU A 57 6.40 -1.72 6.38
C LEU A 57 6.47 -0.47 5.49
N SER A 58 6.37 -0.61 4.18
CA SER A 58 6.31 0.53 3.24
C SER A 58 5.11 1.42 3.50
N CYS A 59 3.92 0.85 3.78
CA CYS A 59 2.74 1.62 4.16
C CYS A 59 2.95 2.43 5.45
N LYS A 60 3.59 1.82 6.47
CA LYS A 60 3.94 2.53 7.71
C LYS A 60 4.98 3.64 7.49
N ARG A 61 6.00 3.38 6.66
CA ARG A 61 7.01 4.37 6.31
C ARG A 61 6.40 5.55 5.56
N PHE A 62 5.50 5.29 4.61
CA PHE A 62 4.75 6.33 3.92
C PHE A 62 3.88 7.14 4.88
N ALA A 63 3.12 6.47 5.76
CA ALA A 63 2.33 7.15 6.78
C ALA A 63 3.19 8.09 7.63
N PHE A 64 4.32 7.60 8.16
CA PHE A 64 5.25 8.42 8.94
C PHE A 64 5.84 9.58 8.14
N PHE A 65 6.23 9.34 6.88
CA PHE A 65 6.75 10.37 5.99
C PHE A 65 5.72 11.45 5.69
N LEU A 66 4.44 11.09 5.52
CA LEU A 66 3.35 12.01 5.26
C LEU A 66 2.88 12.73 6.55
N THR A 67 3.11 12.17 7.74
CA THR A 67 2.85 12.86 9.00
C THR A 67 3.67 14.14 9.16
N ILE A 68 4.94 14.13 8.76
CA ILE A 68 5.84 15.30 8.86
C ILE A 68 5.27 16.53 8.12
N PRO A 69 5.00 16.48 6.80
CA PRO A 69 4.44 17.61 6.06
C PRO A 69 3.01 17.94 6.51
N THR A 70 2.22 16.97 6.96
CA THR A 70 0.85 17.22 7.46
C THR A 70 0.86 18.02 8.77
N VAL A 71 1.79 17.71 9.68
CA VAL A 71 1.98 18.48 10.92
C VAL A 71 2.58 19.85 10.63
N LEU A 72 3.51 19.94 9.68
CA LEU A 72 4.07 21.22 9.25
C LEU A 72 2.99 22.11 8.60
N GLU A 73 2.12 21.57 7.75
CA GLU A 73 0.99 22.28 7.15
C GLU A 73 0.02 22.81 8.22
N PHE A 74 -0.21 22.05 9.29
CA PHE A 74 -1.06 22.47 10.41
C PHE A 74 -0.47 23.67 11.18
N ILE A 75 0.85 23.70 11.38
CA ILE A 75 1.52 24.76 12.14
C ILE A 75 1.76 25.99 11.25
N ARG A 76 2.16 25.78 10.00
CA ARG A 76 2.47 26.81 9.04
C ARG A 76 2.20 26.31 7.62
N PRO A 77 1.04 26.64 7.03
CA PRO A 77 0.72 26.22 5.67
C PRO A 77 1.72 26.86 4.69
N THR A 78 2.27 26.04 3.80
CA THR A 78 3.18 26.48 2.74
C THR A 78 2.82 25.78 1.43
N ASP A 79 3.08 26.43 0.30
CA ASP A 79 2.83 25.82 -1.03
C ASP A 79 3.57 24.49 -1.21
N PHE A 80 4.74 24.35 -0.57
CA PHE A 80 5.52 23.12 -0.57
C PHE A 80 4.82 21.98 0.17
N THR A 81 4.36 22.21 1.40
CA THR A 81 3.65 21.20 2.20
C THR A 81 2.31 20.86 1.58
N HIS A 82 1.59 21.84 1.02
CA HIS A 82 0.35 21.62 0.29
C HIS A 82 0.57 20.77 -0.98
N GLY A 83 1.60 21.08 -1.77
CA GLY A 83 1.98 20.30 -2.97
C GLY A 83 2.40 18.87 -2.61
N LEU A 84 3.10 18.68 -1.50
CA LEU A 84 3.54 17.37 -1.06
C LEU A 84 2.38 16.50 -0.54
N ILE A 85 1.44 17.10 0.21
CA ILE A 85 0.23 16.43 0.68
C ILE A 85 -0.69 16.02 -0.48
N THR A 86 -0.67 16.74 -1.60
CA THR A 86 -1.50 16.41 -2.78
C THR A 86 -0.83 15.38 -3.69
N LEU A 87 0.47 15.50 -3.96
CA LEU A 87 1.17 14.63 -4.91
C LEU A 87 1.60 13.28 -4.30
N ALA A 88 2.11 13.28 -3.07
CA ALA A 88 2.64 12.06 -2.45
C ALA A 88 1.58 10.96 -2.31
N PRO A 89 0.31 11.26 -1.96
CA PRO A 89 -0.71 10.22 -1.90
C PRO A 89 -1.16 9.68 -3.25
N CYS A 90 -1.07 10.46 -4.33
CA CYS A 90 -1.35 9.97 -5.68
C CYS A 90 -0.36 8.87 -6.09
N VAL A 91 0.94 9.10 -5.85
CA VAL A 91 1.99 8.10 -6.10
C VAL A 91 1.79 6.86 -5.23
N PHE A 92 1.45 7.06 -3.94
CA PHE A 92 1.16 5.97 -3.02
C PHE A 92 -0.07 5.16 -3.45
N GLY A 93 -1.15 5.83 -3.88
CA GLY A 93 -2.37 5.19 -4.36
C GLY A 93 -2.13 4.29 -5.57
N ILE A 94 -1.36 4.77 -6.56
CA ILE A 94 -0.94 3.97 -7.72
C ILE A 94 -0.14 2.75 -7.27
N TRP A 95 0.82 2.93 -6.37
CA TRP A 95 1.64 1.84 -5.84
C TRP A 95 0.80 0.80 -5.08
N VAL A 96 -0.16 1.24 -4.27
CA VAL A 96 -1.09 0.36 -3.54
C VAL A 96 -1.97 -0.40 -4.53
N MET A 97 -2.57 0.26 -5.53
CA MET A 97 -3.37 -0.41 -6.55
C MET A 97 -2.56 -1.46 -7.30
N TYR A 98 -1.36 -1.13 -7.77
CA TYR A 98 -0.46 -2.09 -8.42
C TYR A 98 -0.12 -3.27 -7.49
N SER A 99 0.14 -2.98 -6.22
CA SER A 99 0.48 -3.99 -5.20
C SER A 99 -0.69 -4.91 -4.88
N VAL A 100 -1.93 -4.43 -4.89
CA VAL A 100 -3.15 -5.22 -4.67
C VAL A 100 -3.51 -5.98 -5.94
N TRP A 101 -3.46 -5.35 -7.11
CA TRP A 101 -3.79 -5.97 -8.39
C TRP A 101 -2.87 -7.15 -8.70
N SER A 102 -1.55 -6.99 -8.46
CA SER A 102 -0.58 -8.07 -8.59
C SER A 102 -0.82 -9.24 -7.63
N GLU A 103 -1.45 -9.00 -6.48
CA GLU A 103 -1.86 -10.06 -5.54
C GLU A 103 -3.18 -10.72 -5.95
N VAL A 104 -4.18 -9.94 -6.40
CA VAL A 104 -5.51 -10.43 -6.76
C VAL A 104 -5.49 -11.23 -8.07
N PHE A 105 -4.84 -10.73 -9.13
CA PHE A 105 -4.91 -11.36 -10.46
C PHE A 105 -4.29 -12.75 -10.53
N ARG A 106 -3.32 -13.08 -9.68
CA ARG A 106 -2.68 -14.41 -9.66
C ARG A 106 -3.21 -15.36 -8.60
N SER A 107 -4.06 -14.89 -7.67
CA SER A 107 -4.88 -15.78 -6.83
C SER A 107 -5.90 -16.60 -7.64
N LYS A 108 -6.26 -16.11 -8.83
CA LYS A 108 -7.17 -16.76 -9.78
C LYS A 108 -6.47 -17.59 -10.87
N VAL A 109 -5.14 -17.58 -10.95
CA VAL A 109 -4.43 -18.44 -11.90
C VAL A 109 -4.25 -19.79 -11.20
N PRO A 110 -4.95 -20.86 -11.63
CA PRO A 110 -4.74 -22.18 -11.05
C PRO A 110 -3.26 -22.52 -11.24
N LYS A 111 -2.58 -22.77 -10.13
CA LYS A 111 -1.24 -23.36 -10.18
C LYS A 111 -1.41 -24.72 -10.84
N ALA A 112 -0.88 -24.88 -12.04
CA ALA A 112 -0.65 -26.21 -12.58
C ALA A 112 0.24 -26.93 -11.55
N ASP A 113 -0.30 -28.00 -10.99
CA ASP A 113 0.39 -28.83 -10.04
C ASP A 113 1.70 -29.30 -10.69
N PRO A 114 2.89 -29.01 -10.13
CA PRO A 114 4.13 -29.52 -10.70
C PRO A 114 4.19 -31.06 -10.68
N SER A 115 3.26 -31.73 -9.98
CA SER A 115 3.08 -33.18 -10.01
C SER A 115 2.56 -33.69 -11.35
N SER A 116 1.86 -32.88 -12.17
CA SER A 116 1.39 -33.31 -13.50
C SER A 116 2.44 -33.13 -14.61
N ALA A 117 3.49 -32.34 -14.36
CA ALA A 117 4.59 -32.17 -15.32
C ALA A 117 5.55 -33.38 -15.32
N LYS A 118 5.64 -34.13 -14.21
CA LYS A 118 6.51 -35.32 -14.12
C LYS A 118 5.94 -36.57 -14.80
N TYR A 119 4.66 -36.60 -15.12
CA TYR A 119 4.03 -37.75 -15.80
C TYR A 119 3.90 -37.59 -17.31
N ARG A 120 4.06 -36.37 -17.86
CA ARG A 120 3.93 -36.12 -19.31
C ARG A 120 5.21 -36.37 -20.11
N GLU A 121 6.35 -36.55 -19.44
CA GLU A 121 7.61 -36.97 -20.10
C GLU A 121 7.81 -38.51 -20.07
N ARG A 122 6.79 -39.27 -19.64
CA ARG A 122 6.82 -40.75 -19.62
C ARG A 122 5.65 -41.43 -20.34
N SER A 123 4.96 -40.71 -21.24
CA SER A 123 3.95 -41.30 -22.14
C SER A 123 4.37 -41.14 -23.58
#